data_AF-A0A7W0N217-F1
#
_entry.id   AF-A0A7W0N217-F1
#
_cell.length_a   1.000
_cell.length_b   1.000
_cell.length_c   1.000
_cell.angle_alpha   90.00
_cell.angle_beta   90.00
_cell.angle_gamma   90.00
#
_symmetry.space_group_name_H-M   'P 1'
#
loop_
_entity.id
_entity.type
_entity.pdbx_description
1 polymer ?
#
loop_
_entity_poly.entity_id
_entity_poly.type
_entity_poly.pdbx_seq_one_letter_code
_entity_poly.pdbx_strand_id
1 'polypeptide(L)'
;YGTPLYHDAWGDVCRIVEWVCDNWDQADEGVWEVRGGRSHFTYSRLMCWVAVERAIRVARRRGLPGDIVRWLGARDAIYHQINERAWHPGRNAFVQHYDTDVLDASVLLMPLVKFVSPTDPRWLSTLDAIRDELVADSLVYRYNVEAAPDGVDGDEGTFSMCSFWYVEALARAGRLDEARLAFEKMLTYANHLGLYSEEIGPTGDLLGNFPQAFTHLALISAAYNLDQQLG
;
A
#
# COMPACT_ATOMS: atom_id res chain seq x y z
N TYR A 1 0.78 -23.69 -11.03
CA TYR A 1 2.23 -23.74 -10.76
C TYR A 1 2.94 -23.03 -11.91
N GLY A 2 3.62 -21.91 -11.66
CA GLY A 2 4.30 -21.12 -12.69
C GLY A 2 5.67 -21.71 -13.09
N THR A 3 6.18 -21.29 -14.25
CA THR A 3 7.49 -21.69 -14.77
C THR A 3 8.60 -21.39 -13.77
N PRO A 4 9.54 -22.32 -13.50
CA PRO A 4 10.69 -22.08 -12.63
C PRO A 4 11.54 -20.90 -13.14
N LEU A 5 12.15 -20.17 -12.22
CA LEU A 5 12.96 -18.99 -12.52
C LEU A 5 14.29 -19.43 -13.16
N TYR A 6 14.53 -19.00 -14.40
CA TYR A 6 15.77 -19.29 -15.12
C TYR A 6 16.94 -18.47 -14.57
N HIS A 7 18.17 -18.91 -14.86
CA HIS A 7 19.40 -18.24 -14.41
C HIS A 7 19.41 -16.73 -14.69
N ASP A 8 19.08 -16.33 -15.92
CA ASP A 8 19.17 -14.92 -16.34
C ASP A 8 18.12 -14.06 -15.63
N ALA A 9 16.90 -14.57 -15.48
CA ALA A 9 15.85 -13.89 -14.72
C ALA A 9 16.25 -13.71 -13.24
N TRP A 10 17.00 -14.67 -12.67
CA TRP A 10 17.52 -14.51 -11.30
C TRP A 10 18.63 -13.46 -11.25
N GLY A 11 19.52 -13.45 -12.25
CA GLY A 11 20.53 -12.41 -12.41
C GLY A 11 19.89 -11.01 -12.46
N ASP A 12 18.78 -10.85 -13.18
CA ASP A 12 18.04 -9.58 -13.23
C ASP A 12 17.46 -9.16 -11.88
N VAL A 13 16.86 -10.10 -11.14
CA VAL A 13 16.38 -9.83 -9.78
C VAL A 13 17.54 -9.40 -8.87
N CYS A 14 18.68 -10.10 -8.92
CA CYS A 14 19.86 -9.71 -8.15
C CYS A 14 20.30 -8.29 -8.50
N ARG A 15 20.42 -7.94 -9.79
CA ARG A 15 20.82 -6.58 -10.21
C ARG A 15 19.90 -5.50 -9.66
N ILE A 16 18.58 -5.73 -9.69
CA ILE A 16 17.60 -4.79 -9.14
C ILE A 16 17.77 -4.67 -7.62
N VAL A 17 17.91 -5.80 -6.90
CA VAL A 17 18.05 -5.80 -5.44
C VAL A 17 19.35 -5.13 -4.99
N GLU A 18 20.46 -5.37 -5.69
CA GLU A 18 21.73 -4.68 -5.41
C GLU A 18 21.58 -3.16 -5.58
N TRP A 19 20.92 -2.71 -6.65
CA TRP A 19 20.62 -1.29 -6.84
C TRP A 19 19.75 -0.74 -5.71
N VAL A 20 18.72 -1.48 -5.27
CA VAL A 20 17.89 -1.08 -4.12
C VAL A 20 18.74 -0.99 -2.85
N CYS A 21 19.62 -1.96 -2.59
CA CYS A 21 20.52 -1.91 -1.43
C CYS A 21 21.42 -0.66 -1.41
N ASP A 22 21.80 -0.14 -2.58
CA ASP A 22 22.61 1.08 -2.71
C ASP A 22 21.79 2.39 -2.67
N ASN A 23 20.50 2.36 -3.02
CA ASN A 23 19.74 3.58 -3.30
C ASN A 23 18.46 3.73 -2.47
N TRP A 24 18.10 2.74 -1.65
CA TRP A 24 16.82 2.76 -0.91
C TRP A 24 16.67 3.97 0.00
N ASP A 25 17.77 4.56 0.52
CA ASP A 25 17.70 5.68 1.46
C ASP A 25 17.77 7.08 0.80
N GLN A 26 17.22 7.22 -0.41
CA GLN A 26 17.11 8.49 -1.11
C GLN A 26 15.67 9.03 -1.04
N ALA A 27 15.49 10.36 -1.10
CA ALA A 27 14.17 10.95 -1.25
C ALA A 27 13.62 10.69 -2.66
N ASP A 28 12.31 10.49 -2.83
CA ASP A 28 11.62 10.21 -4.09
C ASP A 28 10.26 10.94 -4.16
N GLU A 29 9.47 10.71 -5.21
CA GLU A 29 8.20 11.42 -5.48
C GLU A 29 6.95 10.65 -4.98
N GLY A 30 7.15 9.56 -4.24
CA GLY A 30 6.08 8.72 -3.72
C GLY A 30 5.36 7.90 -4.81
N VAL A 31 4.34 7.14 -4.41
CA VAL A 31 3.52 6.33 -5.35
C VAL A 31 2.51 7.15 -6.13
N TRP A 32 2.16 8.32 -5.61
CA TRP A 32 1.18 9.24 -6.19
C TRP A 32 1.83 10.30 -7.10
N GLU A 33 3.16 10.26 -7.28
CA GLU A 33 3.93 11.24 -8.06
C GLU A 33 3.57 12.69 -7.69
N VAL A 34 3.54 12.98 -6.38
CA VAL A 34 3.08 14.30 -5.89
C VAL A 34 3.99 15.42 -6.37
N ARG A 35 3.39 16.54 -6.80
CA ARG A 35 4.16 17.70 -7.31
C ARG A 35 4.85 18.52 -6.21
N GLY A 36 4.68 18.12 -4.94
CA GLY A 36 5.32 18.71 -3.76
C GLY A 36 6.84 18.47 -3.66
N GLY A 37 7.40 17.68 -4.58
CA GLY A 37 8.84 17.42 -4.66
C GLY A 37 9.27 16.16 -3.92
N ARG A 38 10.59 15.95 -3.84
CA ARG A 38 11.17 14.71 -3.32
C ARG A 38 11.17 14.67 -1.79
N SER A 39 10.63 13.61 -1.22
CA SER A 39 10.57 13.36 0.24
C SER A 39 10.87 11.90 0.59
N HIS A 40 11.02 11.61 1.87
CA HIS A 40 11.20 10.24 2.38
C HIS A 40 9.83 9.56 2.61
N PHE A 41 9.18 9.15 1.52
CA PHE A 41 7.86 8.53 1.57
C PHE A 41 7.86 7.16 2.22
N THR A 42 6.90 6.93 3.13
CA THR A 42 6.73 5.68 3.86
C THR A 42 6.46 4.52 2.91
N TYR A 43 5.60 4.72 1.91
CA TYR A 43 5.32 3.70 0.89
C TYR A 43 6.59 3.28 0.13
N SER A 44 7.39 4.24 -0.32
CA SER A 44 8.58 3.94 -1.12
C SER A 44 9.58 3.10 -0.33
N ARG A 45 9.80 3.47 0.93
CA ARG A 45 10.62 2.70 1.88
C ARG A 45 10.05 1.31 2.12
N LEU A 46 8.73 1.20 2.30
CA LEU A 46 8.04 -0.08 2.45
C LEU A 46 8.25 -0.99 1.23
N MET A 47 8.16 -0.46 0.00
CA MET A 47 8.36 -1.25 -1.21
C MET A 47 9.82 -1.64 -1.43
N CYS A 48 10.79 -0.80 -1.05
CA CYS A 48 12.20 -1.21 -0.99
C CYS A 48 12.40 -2.37 -0.02
N TRP A 49 11.79 -2.33 1.16
CA TRP A 49 11.83 -3.44 2.11
C TRP A 49 11.24 -4.72 1.51
N VAL A 50 10.09 -4.63 0.84
CA VAL A 50 9.44 -5.79 0.18
C VAL A 50 10.37 -6.37 -0.88
N ALA A 51 10.99 -5.56 -1.74
CA ALA A 51 11.88 -6.04 -2.79
C ALA A 51 13.02 -6.89 -2.22
N VAL A 52 13.73 -6.37 -1.22
CA VAL A 52 14.86 -7.07 -0.57
C VAL A 52 14.38 -8.31 0.18
N GLU A 53 13.29 -8.22 0.94
CA GLU A 53 12.77 -9.33 1.74
C GLU A 53 12.32 -10.50 0.86
N ARG A 54 11.62 -10.20 -0.25
CA ARG A 54 11.14 -11.23 -1.18
C ARG A 54 12.30 -11.86 -1.95
N ALA A 55 13.34 -11.11 -2.31
CA ALA A 55 14.54 -11.66 -2.93
C ALA A 55 15.24 -12.67 -2.00
N ILE A 56 15.39 -12.34 -0.71
CA ILE A 56 15.94 -13.27 0.30
C ILE A 56 15.09 -14.55 0.39
N ARG A 57 13.76 -14.43 0.38
CA ARG A 57 12.86 -15.60 0.41
C ARG A 57 13.02 -16.49 -0.82
N VAL A 58 13.10 -15.89 -2.00
CA VAL A 58 13.28 -16.63 -3.26
C VAL A 58 14.62 -17.35 -3.25
N ALA A 59 15.71 -16.66 -2.91
CA ALA A 59 17.05 -17.23 -2.84
C ALA A 59 17.11 -18.44 -1.91
N ARG A 60 16.60 -18.30 -0.68
CA ARG A 60 16.60 -19.39 0.31
C ARG A 60 15.72 -20.58 -0.08
N ARG A 61 14.51 -20.33 -0.59
CA ARG A 61 13.58 -21.40 -0.97
C ARG A 61 14.04 -22.21 -2.19
N ARG A 62 14.82 -21.59 -3.08
CA ARG A 62 15.27 -22.19 -4.34
C ARG A 62 16.76 -22.57 -4.34
N GLY A 63 17.51 -22.22 -3.30
CA GLY A 63 18.96 -22.44 -3.26
C GLY A 63 19.73 -21.58 -4.26
N LEU A 64 19.21 -20.39 -4.60
CA LEU A 64 19.83 -19.51 -5.59
C LEU A 64 20.91 -18.62 -4.92
N PRO A 65 22.01 -18.32 -5.63
CA PRO A 65 23.10 -17.50 -5.10
C PRO A 65 22.70 -16.02 -4.99
N GLY A 66 23.21 -15.32 -3.98
CA GLY A 66 23.04 -13.87 -3.80
C GLY A 66 23.80 -13.40 -2.56
N ASP A 67 24.05 -12.10 -2.42
CA ASP A 67 24.70 -11.54 -1.24
C ASP A 67 23.70 -11.44 -0.07
N ILE A 68 23.35 -12.61 0.49
CA ILE A 68 22.34 -12.74 1.53
C ILE A 68 22.72 -11.92 2.77
N VAL A 69 24.00 -11.79 3.10
CA VAL A 69 24.45 -11.03 4.27
C VAL A 69 24.15 -9.55 4.07
N ARG A 70 24.51 -8.99 2.91
CA ARG A 70 24.19 -7.60 2.55
C ARG A 70 22.69 -7.36 2.52
N TRP A 71 21.93 -8.25 1.88
CA TRP A 71 20.47 -8.09 1.75
C TRP A 71 19.77 -8.11 3.12
N LEU A 72 20.22 -8.96 4.04
CA LEU A 72 19.70 -8.96 5.42
C LEU A 72 19.96 -7.63 6.11
N GLY A 73 21.18 -7.08 5.97
CA GLY A 73 21.52 -5.78 6.53
C GLY A 73 20.64 -4.65 5.98
N ALA A 74 20.44 -4.59 4.67
CA ALA A 74 19.57 -3.60 4.04
C ALA A 74 18.10 -3.75 4.48
N ARG A 75 17.56 -4.99 4.47
CA ARG A 75 16.19 -5.27 4.93
C ARG A 75 15.97 -4.78 6.35
N ASP A 76 16.90 -5.09 7.25
CA ASP A 76 16.76 -4.75 8.68
C ASP A 76 16.90 -3.24 8.89
N ALA A 77 17.82 -2.59 8.19
CA ALA A 77 17.96 -1.13 8.21
C ALA A 77 16.68 -0.42 7.76
N ILE A 78 16.07 -0.84 6.64
CA ILE A 78 14.80 -0.27 6.16
C ILE A 78 13.67 -0.52 7.18
N TYR A 79 13.60 -1.73 7.74
CA TYR A 79 12.59 -2.07 8.74
C TYR A 79 12.67 -1.16 9.98
N HIS A 80 13.87 -0.98 10.52
CA HIS A 80 14.09 -0.09 11.66
C HIS A 80 13.77 1.36 11.31
N GLN A 81 14.24 1.86 10.15
CA GLN A 81 13.98 3.23 9.73
C GLN A 81 12.47 3.52 9.60
N ILE A 82 11.68 2.62 9.00
CA ILE A 82 10.23 2.80 8.90
C ILE A 82 9.59 2.86 10.29
N ASN A 83 9.92 1.92 11.18
CA ASN A 83 9.31 1.88 12.53
C ASN A 83 9.68 3.09 13.41
N GLU A 84 10.85 3.68 13.18
CA GLU A 84 11.34 4.84 13.95
C GLU A 84 10.89 6.17 13.35
N ARG A 85 10.85 6.29 12.02
CA ARG A 85 10.64 7.58 11.33
C ARG A 85 9.28 7.73 10.66
N ALA A 86 8.63 6.64 10.26
CA ALA A 86 7.29 6.71 9.65
C ALA A 86 6.18 6.82 10.70
N TRP A 87 6.46 6.48 11.95
CA TRP A 87 5.50 6.54 13.04
C TRP A 87 5.49 7.93 13.67
N HIS A 88 4.35 8.62 13.59
CA HIS A 88 4.20 9.94 14.19
C HIS A 88 3.54 9.83 15.59
N PRO A 89 4.28 10.09 16.69
CA PRO A 89 3.78 9.83 18.05
C PRO A 89 2.62 10.75 18.44
N GLY A 90 2.55 11.97 17.90
CA GLY A 90 1.44 12.89 18.16
C GLY A 90 0.14 12.48 17.46
N ARG A 91 0.24 11.77 16.34
CA ARG A 91 -0.90 11.24 15.56
C ARG A 91 -1.28 9.84 16.01
N ASN A 92 -0.35 9.12 16.64
CA ASN A 92 -0.47 7.70 16.93
C ASN A 92 -0.75 6.90 15.64
N ALA A 93 -0.08 7.25 14.54
CA ALA A 93 -0.31 6.65 13.23
C ALA A 93 0.97 6.65 12.37
N PHE A 94 1.03 5.75 11.38
CA PHE A 94 1.99 5.86 10.29
C PHE A 94 1.58 6.95 9.30
N VAL A 95 2.52 7.82 8.93
CA VAL A 95 2.28 9.02 8.11
C VAL A 95 2.86 8.88 6.70
N GLN A 96 2.49 9.80 5.81
CA GLN A 96 2.84 9.82 4.38
C GLN A 96 4.37 9.80 4.14
N HIS A 97 5.10 10.68 4.81
CA HIS A 97 6.55 10.78 4.76
C HIS A 97 7.10 11.23 6.12
N TYR A 98 8.42 11.12 6.34
CA TYR A 98 9.01 11.28 7.67
C TYR A 98 8.92 12.69 8.29
N ASP A 99 8.78 13.70 7.44
CA ASP A 99 8.80 15.10 7.82
C ASP A 99 7.39 15.75 7.79
N THR A 100 6.32 14.95 7.94
CA THR A 100 4.93 15.41 8.00
C THR A 100 4.13 14.64 9.05
N ASP A 101 2.93 15.13 9.37
CA ASP A 101 1.93 14.44 10.17
C ASP A 101 0.71 13.98 9.33
N VAL A 102 0.74 14.22 8.01
CA VAL A 102 -0.32 13.86 7.06
C VAL A 102 -0.43 12.34 6.89
N LEU A 103 -1.66 11.83 6.89
CA LEU A 103 -1.98 10.43 6.60
C LEU A 103 -2.01 10.16 5.09
N ASP A 104 -1.70 8.92 4.71
CA ASP A 104 -1.76 8.46 3.33
C ASP A 104 -2.29 7.03 3.26
N ALA A 105 -3.28 6.79 2.40
CA ALA A 105 -3.91 5.49 2.23
C ALA A 105 -2.95 4.40 1.72
N SER A 106 -1.80 4.76 1.13
CA SER A 106 -0.79 3.79 0.70
C SER A 106 -0.19 2.99 1.87
N VAL A 107 -0.26 3.50 3.10
CA VAL A 107 0.17 2.74 4.30
C VAL A 107 -0.78 1.57 4.60
N LEU A 108 -1.98 1.53 4.02
CA LEU A 108 -2.86 0.37 4.10
C LEU A 108 -2.20 -0.91 3.57
N LEU A 109 -1.18 -0.79 2.72
CA LEU A 109 -0.43 -1.94 2.23
C LEU A 109 0.49 -2.59 3.27
N MET A 110 0.81 -1.94 4.39
CA MET A 110 1.74 -2.47 5.40
C MET A 110 1.36 -3.89 5.89
N PRO A 111 0.11 -4.17 6.32
CA PRO A 111 -0.30 -5.54 6.66
C PRO A 111 -0.43 -6.45 5.44
N LEU A 112 -0.83 -5.92 4.29
CA LEU A 112 -1.02 -6.69 3.03
C LEU A 112 0.31 -7.28 2.56
N VAL A 113 1.40 -6.52 2.67
CA VAL A 113 2.77 -6.98 2.36
C VAL A 113 3.47 -7.62 3.56
N LYS A 114 2.76 -7.84 4.67
CA LYS A 114 3.25 -8.54 5.88
C LYS A 114 4.44 -7.83 6.52
N PHE A 115 4.46 -6.50 6.47
CA PHE A 115 5.43 -5.68 7.19
C PHE A 115 5.04 -5.53 8.67
N VAL A 116 3.75 -5.29 8.94
CA VAL A 116 3.18 -5.17 10.28
C VAL A 116 2.13 -6.25 10.51
N SER A 117 1.97 -6.67 11.76
CA SER A 117 0.85 -7.53 12.13
C SER A 117 -0.47 -6.77 11.94
N PRO A 118 -1.51 -7.40 11.35
CA PRO A 118 -2.84 -6.78 11.26
C PRO A 118 -3.50 -6.47 12.60
N THR A 119 -2.96 -7.01 13.70
CA THR A 119 -3.41 -6.80 15.08
C THR A 119 -2.43 -6.00 15.93
N ASP A 120 -1.37 -5.44 15.33
CA ASP A 120 -0.43 -4.58 16.05
C ASP A 120 -1.14 -3.31 16.53
N PRO A 121 -0.98 -2.90 17.80
CA PRO A 121 -1.65 -1.69 18.32
C PRO A 121 -1.34 -0.40 17.54
N ARG A 122 -0.11 -0.23 17.03
CA ARG A 122 0.26 0.93 16.20
C ARG A 122 -0.47 0.90 14.87
N TRP A 123 -0.57 -0.29 14.27
CA TRP A 123 -1.31 -0.48 13.03
C TRP A 123 -2.81 -0.25 13.22
N LEU A 124 -3.42 -0.82 14.26
CA LEU A 124 -4.85 -0.62 14.54
C LEU A 124 -5.18 0.86 14.75
N SER A 125 -4.33 1.58 15.48
CA SER A 125 -4.47 3.03 15.63
C SER A 125 -4.32 3.78 14.30
N THR A 126 -3.41 3.34 13.42
CA THR A 126 -3.29 3.91 12.06
C THR A 126 -4.55 3.66 11.23
N LEU A 127 -5.12 2.45 11.32
CA LEU A 127 -6.34 2.09 10.61
C LEU A 127 -7.54 2.92 11.07
N ASP A 128 -7.66 3.17 12.38
CA ASP A 128 -8.68 4.06 12.93
C ASP A 128 -8.48 5.51 12.50
N ALA A 129 -7.23 6.01 12.48
CA ALA A 129 -6.93 7.36 11.99
C ALA A 129 -7.30 7.53 10.50
N ILE A 130 -7.02 6.52 9.66
CA ILE A 130 -7.44 6.50 8.26
C ILE A 130 -8.97 6.50 8.14
N ARG A 131 -9.67 5.69 8.94
CA ARG A 131 -11.15 5.69 8.99
C ARG A 131 -11.68 7.09 9.25
N ASP A 132 -11.11 7.78 10.23
CA ASP A 132 -11.66 9.04 10.72
C ASP A 132 -11.35 10.23 9.80
N GLU A 133 -10.22 10.21 9.08
CA GLU A 133 -9.77 11.35 8.25
C GLU A 133 -9.89 11.12 6.73
N LEU A 134 -9.76 9.89 6.25
CA LEU A 134 -9.67 9.59 4.81
C LEU A 134 -10.85 8.78 4.26
N VAL A 135 -11.75 8.27 5.11
CA VAL A 135 -12.92 7.48 4.67
C VAL A 135 -14.18 8.31 4.66
N ALA A 136 -14.80 8.44 3.48
CA ALA A 136 -16.15 8.96 3.30
C ALA A 136 -17.11 7.79 3.00
N ASP A 137 -17.92 7.43 3.99
CA ASP A 137 -18.83 6.27 3.98
C ASP A 137 -18.12 4.91 3.86
N SER A 138 -17.67 4.55 2.66
CA SER A 138 -16.81 3.38 2.38
C SER A 138 -15.72 3.67 1.36
N LEU A 139 -15.64 4.91 0.91
CA LEU A 139 -14.76 5.38 -0.13
C LEU A 139 -13.55 6.08 0.49
N VAL A 140 -12.36 5.82 -0.03
CA VAL A 140 -11.10 6.24 0.61
C VAL A 140 -10.34 7.21 -0.28
N TYR A 141 -10.02 8.38 0.25
CA TYR A 141 -9.13 9.34 -0.40
C TYR A 141 -7.67 8.89 -0.30
N ARG A 142 -6.81 9.29 -1.26
CA ARG A 142 -5.37 8.99 -1.23
C ARG A 142 -4.71 9.60 0.02
N TYR A 143 -5.01 10.87 0.27
CA TYR A 143 -4.57 11.69 1.40
C TYR A 143 -5.49 12.91 1.48
N ASN A 144 -5.36 13.72 2.52
CA ASN A 144 -6.08 14.98 2.61
C ASN A 144 -5.40 16.04 1.73
N VAL A 145 -6.03 16.40 0.61
CA VAL A 145 -5.52 17.37 -0.39
C VAL A 145 -5.37 18.78 0.20
N GLU A 146 -6.19 19.18 1.17
CA GLU A 146 -6.05 20.49 1.86
C GLU A 146 -4.81 20.54 2.76
N ALA A 147 -4.41 19.40 3.32
CA ALA A 147 -3.24 19.28 4.19
C ALA A 147 -1.96 18.95 3.42
N ALA A 148 -2.07 18.39 2.21
CA ALA A 148 -0.97 18.07 1.31
C ALA A 148 -1.31 18.48 -0.13
N PRO A 149 -1.00 19.74 -0.52
CA PRO A 149 -1.26 20.22 -1.87
C PRO A 149 -0.42 19.43 -2.88
N ASP A 150 -1.08 18.62 -3.72
CA ASP A 150 -0.43 17.77 -4.73
C ASP A 150 -0.26 18.47 -6.09
N GLY A 151 -0.76 19.70 -6.19
CA GLY A 151 -0.67 20.56 -7.37
C GLY A 151 -1.66 20.19 -8.48
N VAL A 152 -2.75 19.48 -8.16
CA VAL A 152 -3.90 19.23 -9.05
C VAL A 152 -5.08 20.12 -8.61
N ASP A 153 -5.63 20.91 -9.54
CA ASP A 153 -6.80 21.75 -9.27
C ASP A 153 -8.11 20.93 -9.42
N GLY A 154 -8.88 20.79 -8.33
CA GLY A 154 -10.23 20.20 -8.35
C GLY A 154 -10.64 19.54 -7.03
N ASP A 155 -11.94 19.30 -6.84
CA ASP A 155 -12.44 18.39 -5.81
C ASP A 155 -12.07 16.96 -6.24
N GLU A 156 -10.97 16.42 -5.72
CA GLU A 156 -10.48 15.08 -6.08
C GLU A 156 -11.51 14.01 -5.69
N GLY A 157 -11.68 12.99 -6.55
CA GLY A 157 -12.49 11.83 -6.22
C GLY A 157 -11.84 10.95 -5.16
N THR A 158 -12.62 10.03 -4.60
CA THR A 158 -12.06 8.95 -3.80
C THR A 158 -11.40 7.91 -4.70
N PHE A 159 -10.34 7.25 -4.23
CA PHE A 159 -9.55 6.37 -5.07
C PHE A 159 -9.98 4.91 -4.88
N SER A 160 -10.55 4.32 -5.93
CA SER A 160 -11.20 3.00 -5.86
C SER A 160 -10.26 1.89 -5.34
N MET A 161 -8.99 1.93 -5.74
CA MET A 161 -7.97 0.99 -5.25
C MET A 161 -7.75 1.10 -3.74
N CYS A 162 -7.74 2.32 -3.18
CA CYS A 162 -7.56 2.56 -1.75
C CYS A 162 -8.74 2.02 -0.94
N SER A 163 -9.96 2.15 -1.47
CA SER A 163 -11.16 1.56 -0.86
C SER A 163 -11.08 0.05 -0.77
N PHE A 164 -10.58 -0.64 -1.80
CA PHE A 164 -10.37 -2.09 -1.73
C PHE A 164 -9.22 -2.49 -0.80
N TRP A 165 -8.13 -1.71 -0.73
CA TRP A 165 -7.09 -1.93 0.28
C TRP A 165 -7.62 -1.76 1.70
N TYR A 166 -8.52 -0.81 1.92
CA TYR A 166 -9.15 -0.59 3.22
C TYR A 166 -10.04 -1.78 3.63
N VAL A 167 -10.83 -2.32 2.69
CA VAL A 167 -11.58 -3.58 2.92
C VAL A 167 -10.65 -4.71 3.33
N GLU A 168 -9.57 -4.93 2.59
CA GLU A 168 -8.61 -6.01 2.91
C GLU A 168 -7.93 -5.78 4.27
N ALA A 169 -7.57 -4.54 4.57
CA ALA A 169 -6.99 -4.14 5.85
C ALA A 169 -7.94 -4.42 7.03
N LEU A 170 -9.21 -4.06 6.91
CA LEU A 170 -10.26 -4.37 7.90
C LEU A 170 -10.43 -5.89 8.08
N ALA A 171 -10.51 -6.62 6.97
CA ALA A 171 -10.67 -8.08 7.01
C ALA A 171 -9.50 -8.75 7.76
N ARG A 172 -8.26 -8.35 7.45
CA ARG A 172 -7.05 -8.87 8.11
C ARG A 172 -6.98 -8.49 9.59
N ALA A 173 -7.52 -7.34 9.97
CA ALA A 173 -7.62 -6.90 11.37
C ALA A 173 -8.73 -7.61 12.15
N GLY A 174 -9.53 -8.48 11.51
CA GLY A 174 -10.66 -9.17 12.12
C GLY A 174 -11.93 -8.31 12.24
N ARG A 175 -11.96 -7.13 11.61
CA ARG A 175 -13.12 -6.22 11.58
C ARG A 175 -14.07 -6.61 10.45
N LEU A 176 -14.58 -7.83 10.50
CA LEU A 176 -15.25 -8.49 9.37
C LEU A 176 -16.57 -7.83 8.97
N ASP A 177 -17.36 -7.37 9.93
CA ASP A 177 -18.63 -6.69 9.64
C ASP A 177 -18.40 -5.37 8.88
N GLU A 178 -17.40 -4.60 9.29
CA GLU A 178 -17.00 -3.36 8.61
C GLU A 178 -16.42 -3.64 7.22
N ALA A 179 -15.54 -4.65 7.11
CA ALA A 179 -14.95 -5.05 5.85
C ALA A 179 -16.03 -5.47 4.84
N ARG A 180 -17.00 -6.27 5.29
CA ARG A 180 -18.11 -6.74 4.47
C ARG A 180 -18.99 -5.59 4.02
N LEU A 181 -19.39 -4.70 4.93
CA LEU A 181 -20.22 -3.54 4.59
C LEU A 181 -19.52 -2.63 3.56
N ALA A 182 -18.24 -2.32 3.78
CA ALA A 182 -17.46 -1.50 2.86
C ALA A 182 -17.30 -2.18 1.49
N PHE A 183 -17.09 -3.51 1.47
CA PHE A 183 -16.98 -4.27 0.23
C PHE A 183 -18.29 -4.28 -0.56
N GLU A 184 -19.41 -4.60 0.09
CA GLU A 184 -20.73 -4.62 -0.53
C GLU A 184 -21.10 -3.25 -1.13
N LYS A 185 -20.77 -2.15 -0.44
CA LYS A 185 -20.93 -0.79 -0.97
C LYS A 185 -20.01 -0.52 -2.16
N MET A 186 -18.74 -0.92 -2.09
CA MET A 186 -17.84 -0.77 -3.24
C MET A 186 -18.37 -1.47 -4.48
N LEU A 187 -18.98 -2.66 -4.33
CA LEU A 187 -19.58 -3.38 -5.45
C LEU A 187 -20.70 -2.62 -6.16
N THR A 188 -21.38 -1.67 -5.52
CA THR A 188 -22.45 -0.88 -6.14
C THR A 188 -21.95 0.20 -7.10
N TYR A 189 -20.66 0.56 -7.03
CA TYR A 189 -20.06 1.56 -7.91
C TYR A 189 -19.53 0.97 -9.22
N ALA A 190 -19.54 -0.36 -9.38
CA ALA A 190 -19.20 -0.97 -10.66
C ALA A 190 -20.20 -0.55 -11.74
N ASN A 191 -19.72 -0.33 -12.96
CA ASN A 191 -20.64 -0.12 -14.08
C ASN A 191 -21.40 -1.41 -14.44
N HIS A 192 -22.27 -1.35 -15.45
CA HIS A 192 -23.05 -2.49 -15.94
C HIS A 192 -22.22 -3.70 -16.45
N LEU A 193 -20.91 -3.54 -16.65
CA LEU A 193 -19.96 -4.60 -17.01
C LEU A 193 -19.16 -5.12 -15.80
N GLY A 194 -19.40 -4.60 -14.60
CA GLY A 194 -18.61 -4.90 -13.41
C GLY A 194 -17.25 -4.19 -13.38
N LEU A 195 -17.07 -3.13 -14.17
CA LEU A 195 -15.81 -2.41 -14.30
C LEU A 195 -15.76 -1.14 -13.44
N TYR A 196 -14.57 -0.84 -12.95
CA TYR A 196 -14.26 0.34 -12.13
C TYR A 196 -13.29 1.28 -12.84
N SER A 197 -13.44 2.58 -12.57
CA SER A 197 -12.43 3.58 -12.85
C SER A 197 -11.37 3.65 -11.75
N GLU A 198 -10.44 4.56 -11.94
CA GLU A 198 -9.49 5.00 -10.93
C GLU A 198 -10.19 5.65 -9.73
N GLU A 199 -11.06 6.62 -10.00
CA GLU A 199 -11.69 7.45 -8.99
C GLU A 199 -13.22 7.36 -9.04
N ILE A 200 -13.86 7.59 -7.89
CA ILE A 200 -15.30 7.77 -7.75
C ILE A 200 -15.56 9.18 -7.25
N GLY A 201 -16.28 9.96 -8.04
CA GLY A 201 -16.67 11.33 -7.70
C GLY A 201 -17.74 11.40 -6.61
N PRO A 202 -18.02 12.59 -6.06
CA PRO A 202 -18.98 12.77 -4.95
C PRO A 202 -20.41 12.29 -5.25
N THR A 203 -20.80 12.30 -6.52
CA THR A 203 -22.09 11.85 -7.04
C THR A 203 -22.12 10.35 -7.38
N GLY A 204 -20.99 9.64 -7.24
CA GLY A 204 -20.82 8.24 -7.64
C GLY A 204 -20.37 8.04 -9.08
N ASP A 205 -20.06 9.12 -9.80
CA ASP A 205 -19.57 9.05 -11.18
C ASP A 205 -18.15 8.47 -11.25
N LEU A 206 -17.88 7.69 -12.31
CA LEU A 206 -16.56 7.10 -12.55
C LEU A 206 -15.63 8.14 -13.20
N LEU A 207 -14.52 8.47 -12.53
CA LEU A 207 -13.56 9.49 -12.92
C LEU A 207 -12.15 8.91 -13.17
N GLY A 208 -11.35 9.63 -13.96
CA GLY A 208 -9.96 9.24 -14.26
C GLY A 208 -9.85 8.05 -15.23
N ASN A 209 -8.79 7.26 -15.08
CA ASN A 209 -8.53 6.12 -15.97
C ASN A 209 -9.65 5.07 -15.93
N PHE A 210 -10.09 4.58 -17.10
CA PHE A 210 -11.16 3.58 -17.19
C PHE A 210 -10.96 2.57 -18.36
N PRO A 211 -11.09 1.25 -18.12
CA PRO A 211 -11.12 0.60 -16.81
C PRO A 211 -9.72 0.63 -16.17
N GLN A 212 -9.64 0.81 -14.85
CA GLN A 212 -8.34 0.88 -14.17
C GLN A 212 -7.90 -0.50 -13.67
N ALA A 213 -6.83 -1.06 -14.25
CA ALA A 213 -6.41 -2.44 -13.98
C ALA A 213 -6.00 -2.67 -12.51
N PHE A 214 -5.33 -1.70 -11.88
CA PHE A 214 -4.92 -1.80 -10.48
C PHE A 214 -6.10 -1.86 -9.52
N THR A 215 -7.18 -1.11 -9.79
CA THR A 215 -8.43 -1.19 -9.02
C THR A 215 -8.98 -2.61 -9.02
N HIS A 216 -8.98 -3.29 -10.18
CA HIS A 216 -9.50 -4.65 -10.29
C HIS A 216 -8.59 -5.67 -9.60
N LEU A 217 -7.27 -5.46 -9.60
CA LEU A 217 -6.35 -6.28 -8.82
C LEU A 217 -6.62 -6.15 -7.32
N ALA A 218 -6.84 -4.93 -6.83
CA ALA A 218 -7.19 -4.68 -5.43
C ALA A 218 -8.55 -5.28 -5.07
N LEU A 219 -9.56 -5.18 -5.95
CA LEU A 219 -10.85 -5.85 -5.80
C LEU A 219 -10.69 -7.36 -5.61
N ILE A 220 -9.93 -8.02 -6.48
CA ILE A 220 -9.70 -9.47 -6.40
C ILE A 220 -9.00 -9.84 -5.10
N SER A 221 -7.99 -9.07 -4.70
CA SER A 221 -7.27 -9.30 -3.44
C SER A 221 -8.17 -9.13 -2.21
N ALA A 222 -8.98 -8.08 -2.18
CA ALA A 222 -9.93 -7.81 -1.11
C ALA A 222 -10.99 -8.92 -1.01
N ALA A 223 -11.59 -9.31 -2.14
CA ALA A 223 -12.57 -10.39 -2.21
C ALA A 223 -12.00 -11.70 -1.66
N TYR A 224 -10.82 -12.10 -2.14
CA TYR A 224 -10.17 -13.34 -1.72
C TYR A 224 -9.86 -13.35 -0.22
N ASN A 225 -9.29 -12.26 0.30
CA ASN A 225 -8.91 -12.20 1.72
C ASN A 225 -10.12 -12.07 2.65
N LEU A 226 -11.16 -11.35 2.24
CA LEU A 226 -12.40 -11.26 3.01
C LEU A 226 -13.09 -12.63 3.09
N ASP A 227 -13.23 -13.33 1.96
CA ASP A 227 -13.79 -14.69 1.89
C ASP A 227 -13.03 -15.66 2.81
N GLN A 228 -11.69 -15.67 2.75
CA GLN A 228 -10.86 -16.48 3.63
C GLN A 228 -11.05 -16.20 5.13
N GLN A 229 -11.44 -14.99 5.52
CA GLN A 229 -11.70 -14.65 6.92
C GLN A 229 -13.13 -14.98 7.37
N LEU A 230 -14.09 -15.03 6.43
CA LEU A 230 -15.49 -15.36 6.72
C LEU A 230 -15.72 -16.87 6.89
N GLY A 231 -14.87 -17.71 6.28
CA GLY A 231 -14.92 -19.18 6.37
C GLY A 231 -15.79 -19.80 5.27
#